data_AF-A0A146L468-F1
#
_entry.id   AF-A0A146L468-F1
#
_cell.length_a   1.000
_cell.length_b   1.000
_cell.length_c   1.000
_cell.angle_alpha   90.00
_cell.angle_beta   90.00
_cell.angle_gamma   90.00
#
_symmetry.space_group_name_H-M   'P 1'
#
loop_
_entity.id
_entity.type
_entity.pdbx_description
1 polymer ?
#
loop_
_entity_poly.entity_id
_entity_poly.type
_entity_poly.pdbx_seq_one_letter_code
_entity_poly.pdbx_strand_id
1 'polypeptide(L)'
;EMTAYAMLTYLEKGLIGDAIPVMKWLVSQQNEQGGFASTQDTVVALGALARLAEAIIYSDVDISAKFEYRPGVSADIRVNPGNAMILQRTELPKKVRQLNITATGRGFAILQVSYRYNVNVTGAWPMFNLDPQVDKNSNKNHLQLSICSSYIGGNQSNMAVMEVSLPSGYTVDSDKLPSLEFSQSVKRVETKEGDTVVVLYFDQMSAKELCPTVSAFRTHKVAKQRPVPVTLYDYYDQSRKARVFYEPLVANLCDICENEDCKICNGGSPDSNPQTGDGSATAYGPSLFLVLVTLILSRNIH
;
A
#
# COMPACT_ATOMS: atom_id res chain seq x y z
N GLU A 1 20.04 6.65 9.41
CA GLU A 1 21.41 6.12 9.41
C GLU A 1 22.32 6.67 10.52
N MET A 2 22.66 7.97 10.54
CA MET A 2 23.62 8.57 11.49
C MET A 2 23.32 8.25 12.97
N THR A 3 22.05 8.28 13.37
CA THR A 3 21.63 7.97 14.74
C THR A 3 21.95 6.53 15.15
N ALA A 4 21.92 5.58 14.22
CA ALA A 4 22.29 4.19 14.48
C ALA A 4 23.81 4.03 14.70
N TYR A 5 24.64 4.73 13.90
CA TYR A 5 26.08 4.78 14.15
C TYR A 5 26.44 5.46 15.48
N ALA A 6 25.71 6.52 15.85
CA ALA A 6 25.86 7.14 17.16
C ALA A 6 25.54 6.14 18.28
N MET A 7 24.46 5.35 18.14
CA MET A 7 24.13 4.29 19.11
C MET A 7 25.22 3.24 19.21
N LEU A 8 25.75 2.75 18.07
CA LEU A 8 26.89 1.82 18.06
C LEU A 8 28.10 2.40 18.79
N THR A 9 28.38 3.70 18.61
CA THR A 9 29.48 4.38 19.30
C THR A 9 29.28 4.43 20.81
N TYR A 10 28.05 4.67 21.29
CA TYR A 10 27.73 4.58 22.72
C TYR A 10 27.95 3.16 23.26
N LEU A 11 27.53 2.14 22.51
CA LEU A 11 27.71 0.73 22.89
C LEU A 11 29.18 0.33 22.96
N GLU A 12 30.00 0.72 21.98
CA GLU A 12 31.45 0.46 21.97
C GLU A 12 32.17 1.15 23.14
N LYS A 13 31.65 2.28 23.63
CA LYS A 13 32.15 2.96 24.82
C LYS A 13 31.60 2.40 26.14
N GLY A 14 30.75 1.36 26.11
CA GLY A 14 30.10 0.79 27.28
C GLY A 14 29.00 1.68 27.89
N LEU A 15 28.57 2.73 27.18
CA LEU A 15 27.56 3.70 27.63
C LEU A 15 26.14 3.20 27.32
N ILE A 16 25.78 2.03 27.88
CA ILE A 16 24.49 1.36 27.59
C ILE A 16 23.30 2.24 27.97
N GLY A 17 23.37 2.93 29.12
CA GLY A 17 22.31 3.83 29.58
C GLY A 17 22.01 4.96 28.59
N ASP A 18 23.06 5.54 28.00
CA ASP A 18 22.95 6.61 27.01
C ASP A 18 22.46 6.13 25.64
N ALA A 19 22.62 4.83 25.34
CA ALA A 19 22.08 4.21 24.14
C ALA A 19 20.54 4.02 24.20
N ILE A 20 19.94 3.95 25.39
CA ILE A 20 18.48 3.69 25.54
C ILE A 20 17.62 4.79 24.92
N PRO A 21 17.86 6.11 25.15
CA PRO A 21 17.12 7.16 24.46
C PRO A 21 17.29 7.11 22.94
N VAL A 22 18.48 6.78 22.46
CA VAL A 22 18.77 6.65 21.02
C VAL A 22 18.00 5.49 20.40
N MET A 23 17.95 4.35 21.09
CA MET A 23 17.14 3.19 20.72
C MET A 23 15.65 3.55 20.65
N LYS A 24 15.11 4.25 21.66
CA LYS A 24 13.70 4.69 21.65
C LYS A 24 13.38 5.53 20.42
N TRP A 25 14.30 6.42 20.03
CA TRP A 25 14.14 7.19 18.80
C TRP A 25 14.18 6.28 17.56
N LEU A 26 15.17 5.39 17.44
CA LEU A 26 15.29 4.48 16.30
C LEU A 26 14.05 3.60 16.13
N VAL A 27 13.58 2.97 17.20
CA VAL A 27 12.37 2.13 17.19
C VAL A 27 11.14 2.93 16.72
N SER A 28 11.06 4.23 17.04
CA SER A 28 9.95 5.07 16.57
C SER A 28 9.97 5.35 15.06
N GLN A 29 11.09 5.11 14.38
CA GLN A 29 11.22 5.24 12.93
C GLN A 29 10.97 3.93 12.17
N GLN A 30 10.71 2.83 12.89
CA GLN A 30 10.50 1.52 12.31
C GLN A 30 9.09 1.40 11.68
N ASN A 31 9.01 0.76 10.51
CA ASN A 31 7.75 0.48 9.83
C ASN A 31 7.02 -0.72 10.47
N GLU A 32 5.80 -1.03 10.00
CA GLU A 32 4.96 -2.11 10.55
C GLU A 32 5.54 -3.53 10.37
N GLN A 33 6.55 -3.70 9.50
CA GLN A 33 7.22 -4.97 9.23
C GLN A 33 8.60 -5.06 9.89
N GLY A 34 8.98 -4.08 10.71
CA GLY A 34 10.28 -4.08 11.38
C GLY A 34 11.44 -3.49 10.55
N GLY A 35 11.19 -3.02 9.33
CA GLY A 35 12.18 -2.35 8.50
C GLY A 35 12.21 -0.83 8.73
N PHE A 36 13.14 -0.15 8.06
CA PHE A 36 13.24 1.31 8.05
C PHE A 36 12.95 1.87 6.65
N ALA A 37 13.00 3.19 6.49
CA ALA A 37 12.64 3.86 5.23
C ALA A 37 13.49 3.41 4.03
N SER A 38 14.77 3.09 4.25
CA SER A 38 15.68 2.61 3.20
C SER A 38 16.39 1.31 3.59
N THR A 39 17.03 0.66 2.60
CA THR A 39 17.82 -0.56 2.84
C THR A 39 19.00 -0.29 3.76
N GLN A 40 19.73 0.81 3.56
CA GLN A 40 20.87 1.16 4.40
C GLN A 40 20.43 1.47 5.83
N ASP A 41 19.35 2.25 6.00
CA ASP A 41 18.78 2.50 7.32
C ASP A 41 18.42 1.20 8.02
N THR A 42 17.83 0.25 7.28
CA THR A 42 17.41 -1.03 7.85
C THR A 42 18.61 -1.84 8.34
N VAL A 43 19.66 -1.99 7.52
CA VAL A 43 20.84 -2.78 7.90
C VAL A 43 21.55 -2.17 9.12
N VAL A 44 21.82 -0.87 9.09
CA VAL A 44 22.58 -0.21 10.16
C VAL A 44 21.75 -0.13 11.45
N ALA A 45 20.46 0.22 11.36
CA ALA A 45 19.61 0.32 12.54
C ALA A 45 19.32 -1.04 13.18
N LEU A 46 19.03 -2.08 12.40
CA LEU A 46 18.82 -3.43 12.94
C LEU A 46 20.11 -3.99 13.57
N GLY A 47 21.26 -3.77 12.94
CA GLY A 47 22.55 -4.16 13.53
C GLY A 47 22.81 -3.47 14.86
N ALA A 48 22.54 -2.16 14.95
CA ALA A 48 22.68 -1.40 16.19
C ALA A 48 21.70 -1.87 17.28
N LEU A 49 20.43 -2.11 16.93
CA LEU A 49 19.42 -2.63 17.85
C LEU A 49 19.76 -4.04 18.35
N ALA A 50 20.26 -4.91 17.47
CA ALA A 50 20.72 -6.25 17.84
C ALA A 50 21.90 -6.19 18.83
N ARG A 51 22.86 -5.28 18.60
CA ARG A 51 24.00 -5.11 19.49
C ARG A 51 23.61 -4.60 20.87
N LEU A 52 22.64 -3.68 20.94
CA LEU A 52 22.06 -3.25 22.21
C LEU A 52 21.30 -4.40 22.89
N ALA A 53 20.52 -5.17 22.13
CA ALA A 53 19.75 -6.31 22.62
C ALA A 53 20.64 -7.35 23.32
N GLU A 54 21.81 -7.67 22.76
CA GLU A 54 22.81 -8.54 23.40
C GLU A 54 23.27 -8.03 24.77
N ALA A 55 23.28 -6.71 24.97
CA ALA A 55 23.73 -6.08 26.21
C ALA A 55 22.62 -5.97 27.29
N ILE A 56 21.34 -6.06 26.91
CA ILE A 56 20.20 -5.75 27.81
C ILE A 56 19.18 -6.88 27.97
N ILE A 57 19.13 -7.86 27.07
CA ILE A 57 18.13 -8.93 27.12
C ILE A 57 18.58 -10.02 28.09
N TYR A 58 17.77 -10.25 29.12
CA TYR A 58 17.95 -11.32 30.10
C TYR A 58 17.15 -12.57 29.72
N SER A 59 17.62 -13.73 30.16
CA SER A 59 16.95 -15.02 29.94
C SER A 59 15.69 -15.24 30.79
N ASP A 60 15.45 -14.41 31.82
CA ASP A 60 14.33 -14.55 32.77
C ASP A 60 13.12 -13.63 32.45
N VAL A 61 12.94 -13.25 31.19
CA VAL A 61 11.84 -12.35 30.79
C VAL A 61 10.47 -12.91 31.20
N ASP A 62 9.71 -12.12 31.95
CA ASP A 62 8.33 -12.37 32.31
C ASP A 62 7.58 -11.03 32.39
N ILE A 63 6.92 -10.64 31.31
CA ILE A 63 6.23 -9.36 31.17
C ILE A 63 4.76 -9.63 30.86
N SER A 64 3.87 -8.99 31.60
CA SER A 64 2.44 -8.94 31.31
C SER A 64 2.06 -7.51 30.93
N ALA A 65 1.56 -7.32 29.71
CA ALA A 65 1.12 -6.03 29.18
C ALA A 65 -0.40 -6.07 28.94
N LYS A 66 -1.12 -5.14 29.56
CA LYS A 66 -2.56 -4.93 29.42
C LYS A 66 -2.86 -3.68 28.60
N PHE A 67 -3.70 -3.84 27.60
CA PHE A 67 -4.11 -2.84 26.62
C PHE A 67 -5.59 -2.52 26.82
N GLU A 68 -5.91 -1.42 27.48
CA GLU A 68 -7.28 -0.98 27.70
C GLU A 68 -7.65 0.12 26.71
N TYR A 69 -8.65 -0.14 25.86
CA TYR A 69 -9.07 0.79 24.80
C TYR A 69 -10.49 1.31 24.97
N ARG A 70 -11.28 0.69 25.87
CA ARG A 70 -12.54 1.22 26.43
C ARG A 70 -12.67 0.72 27.86
N PRO A 71 -13.43 1.42 28.72
CA PRO A 71 -13.70 0.94 30.07
C PRO A 71 -14.21 -0.49 30.06
N GLY A 72 -13.50 -1.38 30.73
CA GLY A 72 -13.86 -2.81 30.83
C GLY A 72 -13.58 -3.65 29.58
N VAL A 73 -12.98 -3.09 28.54
CA VAL A 73 -12.55 -3.85 27.35
C VAL A 73 -11.03 -3.73 27.20
N SER A 74 -10.34 -4.84 27.46
CA SER A 74 -8.89 -4.94 27.36
C SER A 74 -8.44 -6.15 26.56
N ALA A 75 -7.21 -6.08 26.07
CA ALA A 75 -6.44 -7.22 25.61
C ALA A 75 -5.20 -7.36 26.48
N ASP A 76 -4.73 -8.59 26.67
CA ASP A 76 -3.55 -8.89 27.50
C ASP A 76 -2.55 -9.69 26.67
N ILE A 77 -1.27 -9.32 26.78
CA ILE A 77 -0.15 -10.03 26.16
C ILE A 77 0.84 -10.40 27.26
N ARG A 78 1.19 -11.69 27.33
CA ARG A 78 2.21 -12.20 28.25
C ARG A 78 3.42 -12.70 27.48
N VAL A 79 4.58 -12.13 27.79
CA VAL A 79 5.88 -12.50 27.21
C VAL A 79 6.67 -13.27 28.26
N ASN A 80 7.16 -14.44 27.90
CA ASN A 80 7.95 -15.36 28.69
C ASN A 80 9.13 -15.91 27.84
N PRO A 81 10.07 -16.68 28.40
CA PRO A 81 11.24 -17.13 27.64
C PRO A 81 10.90 -18.00 26.42
N GLY A 82 9.77 -18.72 26.45
CA GLY A 82 9.31 -19.58 25.35
C GLY A 82 8.70 -18.83 24.17
N ASN A 83 8.25 -17.58 24.36
CA ASN A 83 7.66 -16.75 23.30
C ASN A 83 8.34 -15.38 23.13
N ALA A 84 9.47 -15.14 23.80
CA ALA A 84 10.21 -13.87 23.78
C ALA A 84 10.63 -13.42 22.37
N MET A 85 10.94 -14.37 21.49
CA MET A 85 11.32 -14.11 20.10
C MET A 85 10.14 -14.18 19.11
N ILE A 86 8.92 -14.42 19.60
CA ILE A 86 7.72 -14.52 18.77
C ILE A 86 6.98 -13.19 18.82
N LEU A 87 6.72 -12.60 17.64
CA LEU A 87 5.95 -11.36 17.52
C LEU A 87 4.54 -11.55 18.08
N GLN A 88 4.22 -10.81 19.14
CA GLN A 88 2.88 -10.76 19.72
C GLN A 88 2.11 -9.58 19.10
N ARG A 89 0.93 -9.85 18.53
CA ARG A 89 0.10 -8.82 17.87
C ARG A 89 -1.34 -8.89 18.34
N THR A 90 -1.96 -7.74 18.51
CA THR A 90 -3.39 -7.60 18.76
C THR A 90 -3.96 -6.55 17.82
N GLU A 91 -5.06 -6.88 17.15
CA GLU A 91 -5.75 -5.92 16.28
C GLU A 91 -6.75 -5.11 17.10
N LEU A 92 -6.58 -3.79 17.09
CA LEU A 92 -7.47 -2.88 17.79
C LEU A 92 -8.70 -2.54 16.94
N PRO A 93 -9.89 -2.38 17.54
CA PRO A 93 -11.07 -1.95 16.80
C PRO A 93 -10.87 -0.59 16.12
N LYS A 94 -11.38 -0.42 14.89
CA LYS A 94 -11.23 0.80 14.06
C LYS A 94 -11.71 2.11 14.71
N LYS A 95 -12.54 2.05 15.75
CA LYS A 95 -13.12 3.22 16.44
C LYS A 95 -12.33 3.65 17.69
N VAL A 96 -11.24 2.95 18.03
CA VAL A 96 -10.41 3.27 19.20
C VAL A 96 -9.71 4.61 18.96
N ARG A 97 -9.79 5.51 19.93
CA ARG A 97 -9.12 6.83 19.91
C ARG A 97 -8.11 7.01 21.04
N GLN A 98 -8.21 6.20 22.08
CA GLN A 98 -7.35 6.25 23.26
C GLN A 98 -7.00 4.82 23.64
N LEU A 99 -5.76 4.62 24.06
CA LEU A 99 -5.22 3.32 24.47
C LEU A 99 -4.38 3.52 25.72
N ASN A 100 -4.80 2.91 26.82
CA ASN A 100 -4.05 2.88 28.06
C ASN A 100 -3.29 1.56 28.13
N ILE A 101 -1.98 1.64 28.33
CA ILE A 101 -1.10 0.49 28.38
C ILE A 101 -0.50 0.42 29.78
N THR A 102 -0.64 -0.74 30.41
CA THR A 102 0.01 -1.03 31.70
C THR A 102 0.86 -2.28 31.54
N ALA A 103 2.12 -2.22 31.95
CA ALA A 103 3.04 -3.35 31.87
C ALA A 103 3.62 -3.63 33.24
N THR A 104 3.63 -4.91 33.63
CA THR A 104 4.14 -5.39 34.92
C THR A 104 5.01 -6.62 34.70
N GLY A 105 6.04 -6.81 35.53
CA GLY A 105 6.92 -7.96 35.46
C GLY A 105 8.40 -7.57 35.34
N ARG A 106 9.23 -8.47 34.82
CA ARG A 106 10.67 -8.28 34.65
C ARG A 106 11.10 -8.58 33.22
N GLY A 107 12.01 -7.76 32.70
CA GLY A 107 12.64 -7.95 31.40
C GLY A 107 12.51 -6.70 30.52
N PHE A 108 12.82 -6.88 29.25
CA PHE A 108 12.76 -5.81 28.25
C PHE A 108 11.83 -6.22 27.11
N ALA A 109 10.89 -5.34 26.75
CA ALA A 109 10.01 -5.50 25.61
C ALA A 109 9.80 -4.17 24.89
N ILE A 110 9.67 -4.23 23.58
CA ILE A 110 9.32 -3.10 22.73
C ILE A 110 7.84 -3.22 22.39
N LEU A 111 7.10 -2.14 22.60
CA LEU A 111 5.70 -2.03 22.24
C LEU A 111 5.57 -1.04 21.09
N GLN A 112 4.96 -1.50 19.99
CA GLN A 112 4.74 -0.71 18.78
C GLN A 112 3.23 -0.62 18.50
N VAL A 113 2.76 0.59 18.21
CA VAL A 113 1.39 0.83 17.75
C VAL A 113 1.44 1.27 16.29
N SER A 114 0.85 0.48 15.40
CA SER A 114 0.79 0.75 13.96
C SER A 114 -0.62 1.14 13.55
N TYR A 115 -0.74 2.12 12.64
CA TYR A 115 -2.01 2.57 12.09
C TYR A 115 -1.91 2.69 10.56
N ARG A 116 -3.02 2.40 9.87
CA ARG A 116 -3.13 2.49 8.41
C ARG A 116 -4.33 3.33 8.04
N TYR A 117 -4.16 4.20 7.05
CA TYR A 117 -5.19 5.11 6.57
C TYR A 117 -5.05 5.31 5.06
N ASN A 118 -6.16 5.67 4.42
CA ASN A 118 -6.19 5.98 3.00
C ASN A 118 -6.01 7.48 2.79
N VAL A 119 -5.22 7.85 1.80
CA VAL A 119 -5.03 9.24 1.34
C VAL A 119 -5.26 9.31 -0.16
N ASN A 120 -5.99 10.33 -0.60
CA ASN A 120 -6.35 10.49 -2.01
C ASN A 120 -5.23 11.12 -2.85
N VAL A 121 -4.29 11.84 -2.25
CA VAL A 121 -3.16 12.48 -2.94
C VAL A 121 -1.96 12.58 -2.01
N THR A 122 -0.79 12.97 -2.54
CA THR A 122 0.38 13.32 -1.74
C THR A 122 0.09 14.47 -0.78
N GLY A 123 0.85 14.55 0.31
CA GLY A 123 0.89 15.73 1.18
C GLY A 123 1.26 17.02 0.43
N ALA A 124 1.05 18.16 1.09
CA ALA A 124 1.00 19.50 0.49
C ALA A 124 2.25 19.97 -0.28
N TRP A 125 3.38 19.27 -0.22
CA TRP A 125 4.66 19.69 -0.80
C TRP A 125 5.40 18.52 -1.48
N PRO A 126 4.95 18.05 -2.65
CA PRO A 126 5.69 17.03 -3.40
C PRO A 126 7.00 17.63 -3.92
N MET A 127 8.11 16.90 -3.82
CA MET A 127 9.42 17.31 -4.41
C MET A 127 9.58 16.89 -5.87
N PHE A 128 8.53 16.34 -6.45
CA PHE A 128 8.46 15.92 -7.85
C PHE A 128 7.19 16.49 -8.49
N ASN A 129 7.31 16.95 -9.73
CA ASN A 129 6.16 17.07 -10.61
C ASN A 129 5.85 15.69 -11.18
N LEU A 130 4.57 15.33 -11.26
CA LEU A 130 4.11 14.04 -11.74
C LEU A 130 2.79 14.20 -12.46
N ASP A 131 2.77 13.90 -13.75
CA ASP A 131 1.61 14.05 -14.62
C ASP A 131 1.43 12.79 -15.49
N PRO A 132 0.66 11.79 -15.00
CA PRO A 132 0.32 10.61 -15.78
C PRO A 132 -0.84 10.89 -16.74
N GLN A 133 -0.61 10.69 -18.03
CA GLN A 133 -1.57 10.95 -19.10
C GLN A 133 -1.83 9.67 -19.92
N VAL A 134 -3.10 9.30 -20.06
CA VAL A 134 -3.50 8.19 -20.93
C VAL A 134 -3.48 8.65 -22.38
N ASP A 135 -2.61 8.04 -23.18
CA ASP A 135 -2.40 8.44 -24.57
C ASP A 135 -3.61 8.13 -25.44
N LYS A 136 -3.81 8.93 -26.49
CA LYS A 136 -4.90 8.77 -27.47
C LYS A 136 -4.85 7.45 -28.24
N ASN A 137 -3.68 6.82 -28.31
CA ASN A 137 -3.48 5.51 -28.93
C ASN A 137 -4.04 4.37 -28.07
N SER A 138 -4.38 4.65 -26.80
CA SER A 138 -5.07 3.71 -25.94
C SER A 138 -6.45 3.36 -26.48
N ASN A 139 -6.86 2.12 -26.29
CA ASN A 139 -8.17 1.60 -26.65
C ASN A 139 -8.68 0.62 -25.57
N LYS A 140 -9.84 0.01 -25.81
CA LYS A 140 -10.49 -0.90 -24.84
C LYS A 140 -9.62 -2.09 -24.39
N ASN A 141 -8.64 -2.51 -25.20
CA ASN A 141 -7.81 -3.67 -24.92
C ASN A 141 -6.32 -3.32 -24.70
N HIS A 142 -5.92 -2.08 -24.96
CA HIS A 142 -4.53 -1.64 -24.89
C HIS A 142 -4.44 -0.27 -24.24
N LEU A 143 -3.62 -0.15 -23.21
CA LEU A 143 -3.39 1.08 -22.47
C LEU A 143 -1.96 1.55 -22.76
N GLN A 144 -1.82 2.80 -23.20
CA GLN A 144 -0.56 3.51 -23.26
C GLN A 144 -0.62 4.69 -22.30
N LEU A 145 0.25 4.68 -21.30
CA LEU A 145 0.30 5.68 -20.24
C LEU A 145 1.65 6.41 -20.32
N SER A 146 1.63 7.66 -20.75
CA SER A 146 2.79 8.54 -20.76
C SER A 146 2.87 9.32 -19.45
N ILE A 147 3.98 9.19 -18.74
CA ILE A 147 4.12 9.70 -17.37
C ILE A 147 5.21 10.76 -17.34
N CYS A 148 4.83 12.03 -17.48
CA CYS A 148 5.79 13.12 -17.41
C CYS A 148 6.12 13.46 -15.95
N SER A 149 7.41 13.57 -15.65
CA SER A 149 7.87 13.86 -14.31
C SER A 149 9.20 14.61 -14.29
N SER A 150 9.39 15.41 -13.26
CA SER A 150 10.62 16.18 -13.04
C SER A 150 10.83 16.43 -11.55
N TYR A 151 12.08 16.68 -11.16
CA TYR A 151 12.43 17.02 -9.78
C TYR A 151 12.33 18.54 -9.58
N ILE A 152 11.64 18.96 -8.52
CA ILE A 152 11.44 20.39 -8.20
C ILE A 152 12.17 20.84 -6.92
N GLY A 153 12.84 19.91 -6.23
CA GLY A 153 13.52 20.17 -4.96
C GLY A 153 14.98 20.65 -5.06
N GLY A 154 15.38 21.27 -6.19
CA GLY A 154 16.75 21.75 -6.44
C GLY A 154 17.32 21.25 -7.77
N ASN A 155 18.62 20.95 -7.80
CA ASN A 155 19.29 20.54 -9.04
C ASN A 155 18.89 19.12 -9.47
N GLN A 156 19.10 18.14 -8.58
CA GLN A 156 18.90 16.71 -8.83
C GLN A 156 18.45 15.99 -7.55
N SER A 157 17.69 14.92 -7.70
CA SER A 157 17.36 13.97 -6.64
C SER A 157 18.48 12.94 -6.45
N ASN A 158 18.38 12.10 -5.41
CA ASN A 158 19.10 10.83 -5.41
C ASN A 158 18.45 9.85 -6.39
N MET A 159 18.71 8.55 -6.23
CA MET A 159 17.97 7.51 -6.92
C MET A 159 16.46 7.67 -6.69
N ALA A 160 15.71 7.74 -7.79
CA ALA A 160 14.26 7.88 -7.75
C ALA A 160 13.60 6.60 -8.28
N VAL A 161 12.43 6.28 -7.73
CA VAL A 161 11.66 5.09 -8.10
C VAL A 161 10.24 5.52 -8.45
N MET A 162 9.78 5.11 -9.64
CA MET A 162 8.42 5.30 -10.10
C MET A 162 7.67 3.96 -10.09
N GLU A 163 6.63 3.85 -9.28
CA GLU A 163 5.72 2.71 -9.25
C GLU A 163 4.42 3.07 -9.98
N VAL A 164 4.13 2.33 -11.04
CA VAL A 164 2.96 2.50 -11.90
C VAL A 164 2.01 1.34 -11.62
N SER A 165 0.90 1.60 -10.94
CA SER A 165 -0.16 0.60 -10.75
C SER A 165 -1.06 0.58 -11.98
N LEU A 166 -1.30 -0.61 -12.52
CA LEU A 166 -2.22 -0.79 -13.64
C LEU A 166 -3.67 -0.95 -13.13
N PRO A 167 -4.68 -0.57 -13.94
CA PRO A 167 -6.07 -0.79 -13.61
C PRO A 167 -6.40 -2.28 -13.53
N SER A 168 -7.41 -2.63 -12.75
CA SER A 168 -7.84 -4.04 -12.59
C SER A 168 -8.15 -4.68 -13.95
N GLY A 169 -7.52 -5.82 -14.23
CA GLY A 169 -7.67 -6.54 -15.50
C GLY A 169 -6.68 -6.15 -16.60
N TYR A 170 -5.72 -5.28 -16.31
CA TYR A 170 -4.57 -4.99 -17.18
C TYR A 170 -3.28 -5.60 -16.62
N THR A 171 -2.42 -6.06 -17.51
CA THR A 171 -1.03 -6.46 -17.21
C THR A 171 -0.09 -5.76 -18.19
N VAL A 172 1.15 -5.53 -17.77
CA VAL A 172 2.14 -4.81 -18.60
C VAL A 172 2.48 -5.59 -19.86
N ASP A 173 2.78 -4.85 -20.93
CA ASP A 173 3.37 -5.36 -22.16
C ASP A 173 4.87 -5.59 -21.96
N SER A 174 5.23 -6.81 -21.55
CA SER A 174 6.60 -7.21 -21.24
C SER A 174 7.57 -7.03 -22.42
N ASP A 175 7.08 -7.14 -23.65
CA ASP A 175 7.90 -7.00 -24.87
C ASP A 175 8.34 -5.54 -25.10
N LYS A 176 7.63 -4.57 -24.52
CA LYS A 176 7.96 -3.15 -24.61
C LYS A 176 8.86 -2.67 -23.47
N LEU A 177 9.00 -3.43 -22.38
CA LEU A 177 9.82 -3.03 -21.24
C LEU A 177 11.30 -2.77 -21.59
N PRO A 178 11.97 -3.59 -22.43
CA PRO A 178 13.37 -3.33 -22.78
C PRO A 178 13.58 -1.99 -23.50
N SER A 179 12.56 -1.49 -24.21
CA SER A 179 12.65 -0.17 -24.87
C SER A 179 12.63 0.99 -23.86
N LEU A 180 12.01 0.79 -22.70
CA LEU A 180 12.06 1.75 -21.60
C LEU A 180 13.44 1.77 -20.96
N GLU A 181 14.05 0.60 -20.72
CA GLU A 181 15.42 0.49 -20.20
C GLU A 181 16.47 1.07 -21.15
N PHE A 182 16.23 1.00 -22.46
CA PHE A 182 17.13 1.60 -23.44
C PHE A 182 17.02 3.12 -23.51
N SER A 183 15.97 3.72 -22.94
CA SER A 183 15.92 5.17 -22.78
C SER A 183 17.05 5.60 -21.83
N GLN A 184 17.82 6.63 -22.18
CA GLN A 184 19.00 7.08 -21.39
C GLN A 184 18.66 7.54 -19.96
N SER A 185 17.41 7.45 -19.53
CA SER A 185 16.92 7.97 -18.26
C SER A 185 16.39 6.89 -17.33
N VAL A 186 15.95 5.73 -17.84
CA VAL A 186 15.49 4.61 -17.01
C VAL A 186 16.62 3.58 -16.89
N LYS A 187 17.07 3.34 -15.67
CA LYS A 187 18.19 2.43 -15.40
C LYS A 187 17.79 0.96 -15.44
N ARG A 188 16.60 0.66 -14.94
CA ARG A 188 16.06 -0.68 -14.76
C ARG A 188 14.55 -0.64 -14.70
N VAL A 189 13.91 -1.68 -15.19
CA VAL A 189 12.48 -1.90 -15.06
C VAL A 189 12.22 -3.24 -14.38
N GLU A 190 11.28 -3.26 -13.45
CA GLU A 190 10.80 -4.47 -12.80
C GLU A 190 9.27 -4.52 -12.81
N THR A 191 8.73 -5.72 -12.63
CA THR A 191 7.30 -5.94 -12.43
C THR A 191 7.05 -6.57 -11.06
N LYS A 192 5.90 -6.24 -10.46
CA LYS A 192 5.41 -6.80 -9.18
C LYS A 192 3.95 -7.24 -9.34
N GLU A 193 3.47 -8.04 -8.38
CA GLU A 193 2.06 -8.42 -8.24
C GLU A 193 1.47 -9.04 -9.53
N GLY A 194 2.20 -9.99 -10.15
CA GLY A 194 1.76 -10.67 -11.36
C GLY A 194 1.60 -9.71 -12.55
N ASP A 195 2.61 -8.87 -12.80
CA ASP A 195 2.68 -7.94 -13.93
C ASP A 195 1.63 -6.81 -13.92
N THR A 196 1.02 -6.56 -12.75
CA THR A 196 0.03 -5.47 -12.55
C THR A 196 0.64 -4.18 -12.02
N VAL A 197 1.90 -4.23 -11.56
CA VAL A 197 2.65 -3.06 -11.11
C VAL A 197 3.99 -3.03 -11.83
N VAL A 198 4.32 -1.89 -12.44
CA VAL A 198 5.60 -1.65 -13.12
C VAL A 198 6.43 -0.69 -12.27
N VAL A 199 7.70 -1.01 -12.07
CA VAL A 199 8.63 -0.22 -11.27
C VAL A 199 9.78 0.24 -12.15
N LEU A 200 9.90 1.55 -12.34
CA LEU A 200 10.99 2.18 -13.08
C LEU A 200 12.00 2.79 -12.11
N TYR A 201 13.27 2.45 -12.29
CA TYR A 201 14.38 2.98 -11.49
C TYR A 201 15.15 4.04 -12.28
N PHE A 202 15.42 5.17 -11.64
CA PHE A 202 16.22 6.26 -12.18
C PHE A 202 17.43 6.48 -11.29
N ASP A 203 18.63 6.56 -11.88
CA ASP A 203 19.85 6.88 -11.11
C ASP A 203 19.71 8.23 -10.38
N GLN A 204 19.05 9.18 -11.04
CA GLN A 204 18.68 10.49 -10.51
C GLN A 204 17.63 11.16 -11.42
N MET A 205 16.85 12.09 -10.87
CA MET A 205 15.96 12.97 -11.63
C MET A 205 16.39 14.42 -11.46
N SER A 206 16.17 15.24 -12.49
CA SER A 206 16.50 16.66 -12.49
C SER A 206 15.27 17.50 -12.82
N ALA A 207 15.42 18.82 -12.89
CA ALA A 207 14.38 19.71 -13.38
C ALA A 207 13.99 19.44 -14.85
N LYS A 208 14.84 18.71 -15.62
CA LYS A 208 14.48 18.26 -16.97
C LYS A 208 13.38 17.22 -16.88
N GLU A 209 12.28 17.48 -17.57
CA GLU A 209 11.14 16.59 -17.66
C GLU A 209 11.49 15.31 -18.44
N LEU A 210 11.01 14.18 -17.91
CA LEU A 210 11.14 12.84 -18.45
C LEU A 210 9.76 12.21 -18.54
N CYS A 211 9.43 11.65 -19.71
CA CYS A 211 8.11 11.08 -19.99
C CYS A 211 8.23 9.62 -20.48
N PRO A 212 8.55 8.65 -19.62
CA PRO A 212 8.42 7.24 -19.98
C PRO A 212 6.96 6.87 -20.29
N THR A 213 6.77 5.99 -21.29
CA THR A 213 5.46 5.48 -21.68
C THR A 213 5.33 4.00 -21.32
N VAL A 214 4.43 3.68 -20.39
CA VAL A 214 4.13 2.29 -20.01
C VAL A 214 3.00 1.76 -20.89
N SER A 215 3.22 0.59 -21.49
CA SER A 215 2.27 -0.11 -22.34
C SER A 215 1.68 -1.31 -21.58
N ALA A 216 0.37 -1.53 -21.67
CA ALA A 216 -0.32 -2.63 -21.00
C ALA A 216 -1.48 -3.20 -21.84
N PHE A 217 -1.78 -4.48 -21.67
CA PHE A 217 -2.90 -5.15 -22.33
C PHE A 217 -3.98 -5.56 -21.33
N ARG A 218 -5.24 -5.54 -21.78
CA ARG A 218 -6.37 -6.03 -20.99
C ARG A 218 -6.42 -7.56 -21.05
N THR A 219 -6.04 -8.21 -19.96
CA THR A 219 -6.10 -9.66 -19.79
C THR A 219 -7.45 -10.14 -19.23
N HIS A 220 -8.13 -9.29 -18.46
CA HIS A 220 -9.45 -9.60 -17.90
C HIS A 220 -10.43 -8.44 -18.10
N LYS A 221 -11.67 -8.78 -18.45
CA LYS A 221 -12.76 -7.81 -18.60
C LYS A 221 -13.28 -7.39 -17.22
N VAL A 222 -12.95 -6.18 -16.76
CA VAL A 222 -13.38 -5.64 -15.46
C VAL A 222 -14.11 -4.32 -15.64
N ALA A 223 -15.34 -4.23 -15.13
CA ALA A 223 -16.20 -3.05 -15.24
C ALA A 223 -15.99 -2.12 -14.03
N LYS A 224 -16.37 -0.84 -14.18
CA LYS A 224 -16.35 0.14 -13.09
C LYS A 224 -14.98 0.21 -12.39
N GLN A 225 -13.93 0.22 -13.20
CA GLN A 225 -12.56 0.34 -12.72
C GLN A 225 -12.41 1.63 -11.92
N ARG A 226 -11.67 1.55 -10.81
CA ARG A 226 -11.34 2.72 -9.99
C ARG A 226 -10.06 3.38 -10.52
N PRO A 227 -9.86 4.68 -10.25
CA PRO A 227 -8.58 5.32 -10.51
C PRO A 227 -7.45 4.57 -9.81
N VAL A 228 -6.30 4.47 -10.48
CA VAL A 228 -5.11 3.79 -9.97
C VAL A 228 -3.93 4.76 -9.88
N PRO A 229 -3.02 4.58 -8.91
CA PRO A 229 -1.96 5.54 -8.67
C PRO A 229 -0.73 5.29 -9.55
N VAL A 230 -0.08 6.39 -9.91
CA VAL A 230 1.36 6.43 -10.16
C VAL A 230 2.01 7.11 -8.97
N THR A 231 3.08 6.51 -8.43
CA THR A 231 3.83 7.05 -7.30
C THR A 231 5.29 7.21 -7.69
N LEU A 232 5.87 8.38 -7.44
CA LEU A 232 7.28 8.69 -7.68
C LEU A 232 7.89 9.16 -6.37
N TYR A 233 9.03 8.60 -5.97
CA TYR A 233 9.68 8.96 -4.70
C TYR A 233 11.20 8.84 -4.76
N ASP A 234 11.87 9.62 -3.91
CA ASP A 234 13.30 9.45 -3.64
C ASP A 234 13.50 8.19 -2.77
N TYR A 235 14.39 7.31 -3.21
CA TYR A 235 14.59 6.00 -2.56
C TYR A 235 15.15 6.12 -1.14
N TYR A 236 15.96 7.13 -0.88
CA TYR A 236 16.61 7.34 0.41
C TYR A 236 15.79 8.24 1.34
N ASP A 237 15.01 9.17 0.76
CA ASP A 237 14.14 10.10 1.51
C ASP A 237 12.69 10.01 1.02
N GLN A 238 11.94 9.03 1.53
CA GLN A 238 10.54 8.79 1.15
C GLN A 238 9.56 9.92 1.58
N SER A 239 10.03 10.93 2.33
CA SER A 239 9.23 12.14 2.55
C SER A 239 9.06 12.94 1.25
N ARG A 240 10.02 12.80 0.33
CA ARG A 240 10.01 13.36 -1.01
C ARG A 240 9.33 12.38 -1.95
N LYS A 241 8.02 12.51 -2.06
CA LYS A 241 7.23 11.71 -3.01
C LYS A 241 6.13 12.52 -3.66
N ALA A 242 5.66 12.05 -4.80
CA ALA A 242 4.48 12.50 -5.51
C ALA A 242 3.63 11.28 -5.87
N ARG A 243 2.32 11.43 -5.85
CA ARG A 243 1.33 10.38 -6.12
C ARG A 243 0.13 11.02 -6.77
N VAL A 244 -0.16 10.58 -7.99
CA VAL A 244 -1.30 11.05 -8.78
C VAL A 244 -2.08 9.83 -9.23
N PHE A 245 -3.41 9.93 -9.21
CA PHE A 245 -4.29 8.90 -9.72
C PHE A 245 -4.67 9.22 -11.15
N TYR A 246 -4.63 8.22 -12.03
CA TYR A 246 -5.15 8.31 -13.38
C TYR A 246 -6.31 7.33 -13.56
N GLU A 247 -7.16 7.62 -14.54
CA GLU A 247 -8.29 6.78 -14.90
C GLU A 247 -8.05 6.14 -16.26
N PRO A 248 -8.27 4.82 -16.42
CA PRO A 248 -8.27 4.20 -17.73
C PRO A 248 -9.49 4.62 -18.54
N LEU A 249 -9.50 4.25 -19.82
CA LEU A 249 -10.70 4.36 -20.64
C LEU A 249 -11.87 3.59 -19.99
N VAL A 250 -13.01 4.25 -19.86
CA VAL A 250 -14.18 3.70 -19.17
C VAL A 250 -14.65 2.41 -19.84
N ALA A 251 -14.58 1.30 -19.12
CA ALA A 251 -15.20 0.04 -19.51
C ALA A 251 -16.63 -0.02 -18.96
N ASN A 252 -17.62 -0.04 -19.87
CA ASN A 252 -19.02 -0.15 -19.49
C ASN A 252 -19.38 -1.61 -19.14
N LEU A 253 -20.41 -1.79 -18.31
CA LEU A 253 -20.91 -3.14 -17.98
C LEU A 253 -21.32 -3.92 -19.24
N CYS A 254 -21.85 -3.18 -20.23
CA CYS A 254 -22.25 -3.71 -21.53
C CYS A 254 -21.10 -4.11 -22.45
N ASP A 255 -19.87 -3.65 -22.17
CA ASP A 255 -18.69 -4.10 -22.89
C ASP A 255 -18.15 -5.44 -22.35
N ILE A 256 -18.73 -5.94 -21.26
CA ILE A 256 -18.17 -7.00 -20.43
C ILE A 256 -19.13 -8.17 -20.26
N CYS A 257 -20.42 -7.89 -20.08
CA CYS A 257 -21.43 -8.94 -19.95
C CYS A 257 -21.47 -9.82 -21.21
N GLU A 258 -21.82 -11.09 -21.02
CA GLU A 258 -22.00 -12.06 -22.10
C GLU A 258 -23.40 -12.64 -22.00
N ASN A 259 -24.10 -12.76 -23.14
CA ASN A 259 -25.40 -13.42 -23.25
C ASN A 259 -26.46 -12.87 -22.26
N GLU A 260 -27.02 -13.76 -21.43
CA GLU A 260 -28.15 -13.48 -20.54
C GLU A 260 -27.82 -12.50 -19.41
N ASP A 261 -26.54 -12.20 -19.17
CA ASP A 261 -26.11 -11.21 -18.18
C ASP A 261 -26.26 -9.77 -18.70
N CYS A 262 -26.45 -9.59 -20.02
CA CYS A 262 -26.60 -8.28 -20.68
C CYS A 262 -28.05 -7.77 -20.79
N LYS A 263 -28.99 -8.25 -19.97
CA LYS A 263 -30.43 -7.88 -20.09
C LYS A 263 -30.69 -6.36 -20.10
N ILE A 264 -29.81 -5.57 -19.48
CA ILE A 264 -29.92 -4.10 -19.36
C ILE A 264 -29.30 -3.36 -20.57
N CYS A 265 -28.49 -4.03 -21.38
CA CYS A 265 -27.69 -3.40 -22.44
C CYS A 265 -28.38 -3.37 -23.81
N ASN A 266 -29.41 -4.20 -24.01
CA ASN A 266 -30.13 -4.33 -25.28
C ASN A 266 -31.39 -3.44 -25.37
N GLY A 267 -31.42 -2.28 -24.70
CA GLY A 267 -32.48 -1.29 -24.90
C GLY A 267 -33.90 -1.74 -24.54
N GLY A 268 -34.05 -2.67 -23.59
CA GLY A 268 -35.37 -3.04 -23.07
C GLY A 268 -35.93 -1.95 -22.16
N SER A 269 -36.77 -1.06 -22.70
CA SER A 269 -37.66 -0.22 -21.90
C SER A 269 -38.56 -1.12 -21.04
N PRO A 270 -38.73 -0.88 -19.73
CA PRO A 270 -39.79 -1.50 -18.97
C PRO A 270 -41.08 -0.75 -19.33
N ASP A 271 -41.83 -1.26 -20.30
CA ASP A 271 -43.30 -1.29 -20.31
C ASP A 271 -43.87 -1.44 -21.72
N SER A 272 -44.56 -2.56 -21.95
CA SER A 272 -45.84 -2.63 -22.68
C SER A 272 -46.46 -4.02 -22.52
N ASN A 273 -47.09 -4.23 -21.37
CA ASN A 273 -48.42 -4.84 -21.10
C ASN A 273 -48.95 -6.08 -21.89
N PRO A 274 -49.94 -6.81 -21.32
CA PRO A 274 -49.97 -8.26 -21.26
C PRO A 274 -50.86 -8.87 -22.34
N GLN A 275 -50.48 -10.06 -22.83
CA GLN A 275 -51.42 -10.92 -23.53
C GLN A 275 -51.84 -12.07 -22.62
N THR A 276 -53.11 -11.97 -22.22
CA THR A 276 -53.95 -13.02 -21.68
C THR A 276 -53.96 -14.24 -22.60
N GLY A 277 -53.67 -15.40 -22.01
CA GLY A 277 -53.88 -16.71 -22.63
C GLY A 277 -54.07 -17.74 -21.52
N ASP A 278 -55.32 -18.17 -21.35
CA ASP A 278 -55.75 -19.22 -20.41
C ASP A 278 -54.96 -20.53 -20.58
N GLY A 279 -54.61 -21.16 -19.46
CA GLY A 279 -53.96 -22.47 -19.45
C GLY A 279 -53.61 -22.99 -18.05
N SER A 280 -54.63 -23.53 -17.38
CA SER A 280 -54.65 -24.52 -16.27
C SER A 280 -53.40 -24.79 -15.42
N ALA A 281 -53.62 -24.70 -14.11
CA ALA A 281 -52.71 -24.98 -13.00
C ALA A 281 -52.13 -26.41 -12.91
N THR A 282 -50.90 -26.51 -12.38
CA THR A 282 -50.51 -27.48 -11.34
C THR A 282 -49.37 -26.94 -10.48
N ALA A 283 -49.48 -27.16 -9.17
CA ALA A 283 -48.65 -26.63 -8.08
C ALA A 283 -47.36 -27.44 -7.79
N TYR A 284 -46.64 -27.01 -6.73
CA TYR A 284 -45.41 -27.52 -6.06
C TYR A 284 -44.10 -26.80 -6.47
N GLY A 285 -43.26 -26.22 -5.61
CA GLY A 285 -43.18 -26.04 -4.16
C GLY A 285 -42.07 -24.98 -3.85
N PRO A 286 -41.86 -24.54 -2.60
CA PRO A 286 -41.10 -23.33 -2.31
C PRO A 286 -39.58 -23.61 -2.22
N SER A 287 -38.80 -23.02 -3.11
CA SER A 287 -37.34 -22.92 -2.96
C SER A 287 -37.01 -21.57 -2.33
N LEU A 288 -36.58 -21.59 -1.06
CA LEU A 288 -36.00 -20.44 -0.37
C LEU A 288 -34.85 -19.86 -1.20
N PHE A 289 -35.01 -18.66 -1.75
CA PHE A 289 -33.89 -17.82 -2.17
C PHE A 289 -33.68 -16.73 -1.12
N LEU A 290 -32.58 -16.87 -0.39
CA LEU A 290 -32.08 -15.89 0.57
C LEU A 290 -31.50 -14.70 -0.23
N VAL A 291 -32.24 -13.60 -0.34
CA VAL A 291 -31.74 -12.35 -0.92
C VAL A 291 -31.01 -11.58 0.17
N LEU A 292 -29.68 -11.58 0.12
CA LEU A 292 -28.84 -10.77 1.00
C LEU A 292 -28.70 -9.37 0.37
N VAL A 293 -29.52 -8.42 0.81
CA VAL A 293 -29.38 -6.99 0.43
C VAL A 293 -28.33 -6.34 1.34
N THR A 294 -27.14 -6.08 0.82
CA THR A 294 -26.13 -5.25 1.48
C THR A 294 -26.33 -3.78 1.10
N LEU A 295 -26.87 -2.99 2.04
CA LEU A 295 -26.88 -1.53 1.99
C LEU A 295 -25.45 -1.02 2.23
N ILE A 296 -24.82 -0.44 1.21
CA ILE A 296 -23.57 0.33 1.36
C ILE A 296 -23.94 1.79 1.60
N LEU A 297 -23.90 2.23 2.87
CA LEU A 297 -23.93 3.64 3.23
C LEU A 297 -22.53 4.24 3.03
N SER A 298 -22.31 4.90 1.89
CA SER A 298 -21.17 5.79 1.69
C SER A 298 -21.40 7.08 2.47
N ARG A 299 -20.62 7.30 3.52
CA ARG A 299 -20.59 8.60 4.22
C ARG A 299 -19.36 9.36 3.74
N ASN A 300 -19.61 10.37 2.89
CA ASN A 300 -18.63 11.41 2.56
C ASN A 300 -18.27 12.17 3.85
N ILE A 301 -16.98 12.30 4.12
CA ILE A 301 -16.46 13.28 5.06
C ILE A 301 -15.66 14.25 4.20
N HIS A 302 -16.07 15.52 4.26
CA HIS A 302 -15.43 16.68 3.65
C HIS A 302 -14.03 16.90 4.21
#